data_AF-A0A7X2J271-F1
#
_entry.id   AF-A0A7X2J271-F1
#
_cell.length_a   1.000
_cell.length_b   1.000
_cell.length_c   1.000
_cell.angle_alpha   90.00
_cell.angle_beta   90.00
_cell.angle_gamma   90.00
#
_symmetry.space_group_name_H-M   'P 1'
#
loop_
_entity.id
_entity.type
_entity.pdbx_description
1 polymer ?
#
loop_
_entity_poly.entity_id
_entity_poly.type
_entity_poly.pdbx_seq_one_letter_code
_entity_poly.pdbx_strand_id
1 'polypeptide(L)'
;MLHQLIVAFIIGGLMGVLGHVKQKGRLERPRKTKRYIYLGYWEEFLMGSIASILAVLSSNPESSFQLVVIAVVAGYSGEAVLRSFDFVRQPVPSRLPEERRQKNSSSASIDE
;
A
#
# COMPACT_ATOMS: atom_id res chain seq x y z
N MET A 1 21.76 -13.94 -15.01
CA MET A 1 21.21 -13.82 -13.64
C MET A 1 21.31 -12.41 -13.06
N LEU A 2 22.47 -11.87 -12.64
CA LEU A 2 22.53 -10.54 -12.01
C LEU A 2 21.86 -9.42 -12.85
N HIS A 3 22.13 -9.38 -14.16
CA HIS A 3 21.47 -8.43 -15.07
C HIS A 3 19.95 -8.56 -15.06
N GLN A 4 19.43 -9.79 -15.07
CA GLN A 4 18.00 -10.06 -15.02
C GLN A 4 17.37 -9.58 -13.70
N LEU A 5 18.09 -9.73 -12.58
CA LEU A 5 17.64 -9.24 -11.28
C LEU A 5 17.60 -7.71 -11.20
N ILE A 6 18.60 -7.03 -11.77
CA ILE A 6 18.61 -5.56 -11.84
C ILE A 6 17.44 -5.06 -12.68
N VAL A 7 17.19 -5.68 -13.85
CA VAL A 7 16.05 -5.34 -14.70
C VAL A 7 14.73 -5.62 -13.99
N ALA A 8 14.61 -6.77 -13.33
CA ALA A 8 13.42 -7.15 -12.56
C ALA A 8 13.15 -6.18 -11.41
N PHE A 9 14.19 -5.76 -10.69
CA PHE A 9 14.10 -4.76 -9.63
C PHE A 9 13.57 -3.43 -10.14
N ILE A 10 14.15 -2.90 -11.22
CA ILE A 10 13.75 -1.60 -11.78
C ILE A 10 12.31 -1.66 -12.30
N ILE A 11 11.96 -2.67 -13.11
CA ILE A 11 10.62 -2.80 -13.69
C ILE A 11 9.58 -3.08 -12.61
N GLY A 12 9.88 -4.00 -11.70
CA GLY A 12 8.98 -4.38 -10.61
C GLY A 12 8.69 -3.21 -9.69
N GLY A 13 9.72 -2.45 -9.32
CA GLY A 13 9.55 -1.26 -8.49
C GLY A 13 8.78 -0.14 -9.18
N LEU A 14 9.06 0.12 -10.46
CA LEU A 14 8.28 1.09 -11.24
C LEU A 14 6.80 0.70 -11.35
N MET A 15 6.51 -0.59 -11.57
CA MET A 15 5.13 -1.08 -11.61
C MET A 15 4.43 -0.99 -10.25
N GLY A 16 5.15 -1.22 -9.15
CA GLY A 16 4.63 -1.00 -7.80
C GLY A 16 4.25 0.47 -7.56
N VAL A 17 5.09 1.42 -7.99
CA VAL A 17 4.79 2.85 -7.90
C VAL A 17 3.63 3.24 -8.81
N LEU A 18 3.57 2.72 -10.04
CA LEU A 18 2.45 2.97 -10.95
C LEU A 18 1.12 2.51 -10.33
N GLY A 19 1.13 1.36 -9.67
CA GLY A 19 0.00 0.87 -8.89
C GLY A 19 -0.45 1.87 -7.82
N HIS A 20 0.50 2.32 -6.98
CA HIS A 20 0.23 3.32 -5.94
C HIS A 20 -0.42 4.60 -6.51
N VAL A 21 0.12 5.12 -7.62
CA VAL A 21 -0.40 6.33 -8.28
C VAL A 21 -1.79 6.11 -8.85
N LYS A 22 -2.03 4.97 -9.51
CA LYS A 22 -3.35 4.64 -10.08
C LYS A 22 -4.45 4.65 -9.03
N GLN A 23 -4.14 4.25 -7.80
CA GLN A 23 -5.15 4.05 -6.75
C GLN A 23 -5.32 5.25 -5.84
N LYS A 24 -4.23 5.88 -5.40
CA LYS A 24 -4.30 7.06 -4.53
C LYS A 24 -4.43 8.37 -5.29
N GLY A 25 -4.17 8.37 -6.60
CA GLY A 25 -4.17 9.56 -7.46
C GLY A 25 -3.07 10.57 -7.14
N ARG A 26 -2.21 10.29 -6.15
CA ARG A 26 -1.12 11.14 -5.68
C ARG A 26 0.03 10.24 -5.23
N LEU A 27 1.28 10.67 -5.46
CA LEU A 27 2.42 10.07 -4.78
C LEU A 27 2.42 10.58 -3.33
N GLU A 28 2.03 9.72 -2.40
CA GLU A 28 2.18 10.02 -0.98
C GLU A 28 3.65 9.95 -0.60
N ARG A 29 4.24 11.11 -0.31
CA ARG A 29 5.63 11.21 0.10
C ARG A 29 5.81 10.52 1.45
N PRO A 30 6.92 9.77 1.66
CA PRO A 30 7.23 9.17 2.95
C PRO A 30 7.16 10.22 4.06
N ARG A 31 6.26 10.03 5.03
CA ARG A 31 6.09 10.93 6.17
C ARG A 31 6.57 10.20 7.41
N LYS A 32 7.68 10.67 7.99
CA LYS A 32 8.15 10.19 9.28
C LYS A 32 7.36 10.88 10.38
N THR A 33 6.50 10.13 11.05
CA THR A 33 5.87 10.55 12.30
C THR A 33 6.61 9.90 13.47
N LYS A 34 6.64 10.56 14.64
CA LYS A 34 7.42 10.15 15.83
C LYS A 34 7.17 8.71 16.32
N ARG A 35 6.13 8.03 15.83
CA ARG A 35 5.69 6.69 16.25
C ARG A 35 5.50 5.68 15.09
N TYR A 36 5.42 6.14 13.83
CA TYR A 36 5.19 5.29 12.65
C TYR A 36 5.89 5.88 11.40
N ILE A 37 6.63 5.03 10.67
CA ILE A 37 7.26 5.36 9.39
C ILE A 37 6.28 4.96 8.28
N TYR A 38 5.56 5.92 7.73
CA TYR A 38 4.82 5.69 6.48
C TYR A 38 5.79 5.94 5.33
N LEU A 39 6.22 4.87 4.65
CA LEU A 39 7.11 4.98 3.49
C LEU A 39 6.39 5.54 2.26
N GLY A 40 5.04 5.49 2.23
CA GLY A 40 4.28 5.88 1.06
C GLY A 40 4.76 5.09 -0.14
N TYR A 41 4.88 5.73 -1.31
CA TYR A 41 5.26 5.09 -2.59
C TYR A 41 6.55 4.22 -2.55
N TRP A 42 7.44 4.44 -1.58
CA TRP A 42 8.64 3.61 -1.42
C TRP A 42 8.33 2.19 -0.98
N GLU A 43 7.27 1.99 -0.21
CA GLU A 43 6.83 0.67 0.22
C GLU A 43 6.37 -0.15 -0.99
N GLU A 44 5.53 0.45 -1.85
CA GLU A 44 5.05 -0.20 -3.05
C GLU A 44 6.18 -0.41 -4.07
N PHE A 45 7.14 0.51 -4.17
CA PHE A 45 8.35 0.29 -4.98
C PHE A 45 9.12 -0.95 -4.50
N LEU A 46 9.40 -1.04 -3.20
CA LEU A 46 10.17 -2.16 -2.64
C LEU A 46 9.41 -3.47 -2.78
N MET A 47 8.11 -3.49 -2.52
CA MET A 47 7.30 -4.69 -2.62
C MET A 47 7.12 -5.16 -4.06
N GLY A 48 6.90 -4.24 -5.01
CA GLY A 48 6.88 -4.55 -6.43
C GLY A 48 8.23 -5.08 -6.92
N SER A 49 9.33 -4.49 -6.43
CA SER A 49 10.70 -4.96 -6.72
C SER A 49 10.94 -6.38 -6.20
N ILE A 50 10.57 -6.65 -4.94
CA ILE A 50 10.74 -7.96 -4.30
C ILE A 50 9.89 -9.01 -5.02
N ALA A 51 8.62 -8.72 -5.29
CA ALA A 51 7.72 -9.63 -6.01
C ALA A 51 8.29 -10.00 -7.38
N SER A 52 8.77 -9.01 -8.13
CA SER A 52 9.40 -9.21 -9.44
C SER A 52 10.69 -10.03 -9.37
N ILE A 53 11.58 -9.74 -8.41
CA ILE A 53 12.80 -10.52 -8.19
C ILE A 53 12.47 -11.98 -7.90
N LEU A 54 11.54 -12.24 -6.98
CA LEU A 54 11.14 -13.60 -6.63
C LEU A 54 10.54 -14.34 -7.83
N ALA A 55 9.69 -13.68 -8.60
CA ALA A 55 9.09 -14.25 -9.80
C ALA A 55 10.15 -14.60 -10.86
N VAL A 56 11.11 -13.71 -11.10
CA VAL A 56 12.20 -13.93 -12.06
C VAL A 56 13.14 -15.05 -11.61
N LEU A 57 13.49 -15.10 -10.32
CA LEU A 57 14.28 -16.20 -9.75
C LEU A 57 13.56 -17.55 -9.85
N SER A 58 12.25 -17.56 -9.64
CA SER A 58 11.45 -18.79 -9.71
C SER A 58 11.22 -19.28 -11.14
N SER A 59 11.22 -18.38 -12.12
CA SER A 59 10.84 -18.70 -13.51
C SER A 59 12.01 -18.89 -14.45
N ASN A 60 13.21 -18.39 -14.10
CA ASN A 60 14.43 -18.45 -14.91
C ASN A 60 14.15 -18.10 -16.40
N PRO A 61 13.79 -16.84 -16.71
CA PRO A 61 13.43 -16.46 -18.07
C PRO A 61 14.62 -16.59 -19.02
N GLU A 62 14.39 -17.28 -20.14
CA GLU A 62 15.40 -17.51 -21.18
C GLU A 62 15.48 -16.35 -22.18
N SER A 63 14.44 -15.51 -22.26
CA SER A 63 14.39 -14.36 -23.15
C SER A 63 14.16 -13.04 -22.40
N SER A 64 14.69 -11.94 -22.96
CA SER A 64 14.46 -10.60 -22.42
C SER A 64 12.99 -10.20 -22.43
N PHE A 65 12.22 -10.64 -23.42
CA PHE A 65 10.78 -10.38 -23.48
C PHE A 65 10.05 -11.07 -22.32
N GLN A 66 10.36 -12.36 -22.08
CA GLN A 66 9.79 -13.12 -20.97
C GLN A 66 10.13 -12.48 -19.62
N LEU A 67 11.38 -12.06 -19.44
CA LEU A 67 11.82 -11.33 -18.24
C LEU A 67 10.96 -10.08 -17.98
N VAL A 68 10.75 -9.26 -19.01
CA VAL A 68 9.96 -8.03 -18.89
C VAL A 68 8.51 -8.34 -18.54
N VAL A 69 7.88 -9.30 -19.23
CA VAL A 69 6.49 -9.68 -18.97
C VAL A 69 6.32 -10.18 -17.53
N ILE A 70 7.21 -11.06 -17.07
CA ILE A 70 7.17 -11.60 -15.71
C ILE A 70 7.35 -10.48 -14.69
N ALA A 71 8.34 -9.60 -14.90
CA ALA A 71 8.61 -8.49 -13.99
C ALA A 71 7.44 -7.51 -13.89
N VAL A 72 6.77 -7.21 -15.02
CA VAL A 72 5.60 -6.32 -15.04
C VAL A 72 4.43 -6.94 -14.29
N VAL A 73 4.10 -8.20 -14.61
CA VAL A 73 2.96 -8.90 -13.98
C VAL A 73 3.20 -9.06 -12.49
N ALA A 74 4.39 -9.51 -12.08
CA ALA A 74 4.75 -9.69 -10.67
C ALA A 74 4.80 -8.36 -9.91
N GLY A 75 5.40 -7.30 -10.50
CA GLY A 75 5.46 -5.98 -9.90
C GLY A 75 4.08 -5.36 -9.67
N TYR A 76 3.18 -5.49 -10.64
CA TYR A 76 1.80 -4.98 -10.53
C TYR A 76 0.95 -5.81 -9.55
N SER A 77 1.14 -7.14 -9.51
CA SER A 77 0.39 -8.02 -8.60
C SER A 77 0.87 -7.94 -7.14
N GLY A 78 2.14 -7.57 -6.88
CA GLY A 78 2.63 -7.34 -5.53
C GLY A 78 1.79 -6.31 -4.75
N GLU A 79 1.33 -5.27 -5.43
CA GLU A 79 0.47 -4.24 -4.85
C GLU A 79 -0.93 -4.76 -4.45
N ALA A 80 -1.53 -5.62 -5.27
CA ALA A 80 -2.82 -6.27 -4.94
C ALA A 80 -2.71 -7.18 -3.70
N VAL A 81 -1.56 -7.85 -3.55
CA VAL A 81 -1.28 -8.70 -2.39
C VAL A 81 -1.15 -7.86 -1.11
N LEU A 82 -0.44 -6.72 -1.14
CA LEU A 82 -0.35 -5.83 0.04
C LEU A 82 -1.73 -5.42 0.56
N ARG A 83 -2.63 -5.01 -0.34
CA ARG A 83 -3.97 -4.58 0.08
C ARG A 83 -4.79 -5.68 0.69
N SER A 84 -4.59 -6.91 0.25
CA SER A 84 -5.27 -8.06 0.81
C SER A 84 -4.90 -8.24 2.29
N PHE A 85 -3.65 -7.92 2.68
CA PHE A 85 -3.23 -7.93 4.08
C PHE A 85 -3.76 -6.74 4.88
N ASP A 86 -3.86 -5.55 4.29
CA ASP A 86 -4.46 -4.38 4.96
C ASP A 86 -5.94 -4.60 5.27
N PHE A 87 -6.67 -5.26 4.35
CA PHE A 87 -8.09 -5.58 4.55
C PHE A 87 -8.31 -6.50 5.76
N VAL A 88 -7.45 -7.51 5.94
CA VAL A 88 -7.53 -8.44 7.08
C VAL A 88 -7.23 -7.75 8.42
N ARG A 89 -6.49 -6.63 8.40
CA ARG A 89 -6.08 -5.91 9.61
C ARG A 89 -7.08 -4.88 10.13
N GLN A 90 -8.23 -4.66 9.49
CA GLN A 90 -9.21 -3.69 10.00
C GLN A 90 -9.81 -4.19 11.33
N PRO A 91 -9.55 -3.52 12.47
CA PRO A 91 -10.30 -3.81 13.69
C PRO A 91 -11.75 -3.38 13.44
N VAL A 92 -12.69 -4.28 13.71
CA VAL A 92 -14.12 -3.99 13.73
C VAL A 92 -14.32 -2.69 14.52
N PRO A 93 -14.96 -1.65 13.95
CA PRO A 93 -15.17 -0.41 14.69
C PRO A 93 -16.04 -0.73 15.89
N SER A 94 -15.45 -0.68 17.08
CA SER A 94 -16.18 -0.61 18.33
C SER A 94 -16.99 0.68 18.28
N ARG A 95 -18.25 0.56 17.84
CA ARG A 95 -19.26 1.60 18.00
C ARG A 95 -19.35 1.91 19.48
N LEU A 96 -18.72 2.98 19.93
CA LEU A 96 -19.14 3.64 21.16
C LEU A 96 -20.27 4.58 20.74
N PRO A 97 -21.51 4.38 21.23
CA PRO A 97 -22.54 5.39 21.05
C PRO A 97 -22.10 6.66 21.79
N GLU A 98 -21.83 7.73 21.05
CA GLU A 98 -21.78 9.08 21.60
C GLU A 98 -23.18 9.49 22.06
N GLU A 99 -23.54 9.13 23.29
CA GLU A 99 -24.69 9.75 23.96
C GLU A 99 -24.26 11.07 24.59
N ARG A 100 -24.21 12.13 23.78
CA ARG A 100 -24.26 13.51 24.28
C ARG A 100 -25.28 14.32 23.49
N ARG A 101 -26.54 14.32 23.94
CA ARG A 101 -27.47 15.44 23.65
C ARG A 101 -28.71 15.58 24.55
N GLN A 102 -28.66 15.21 25.83
CA GLN A 102 -29.58 15.75 26.85
C GLN A 102 -28.83 16.72 27.77
N LYS A 103 -28.44 17.89 27.22
CA LYS A 103 -27.97 19.03 28.03
C LYS A 103 -28.52 20.37 27.51
N ASN A 104 -29.70 20.39 26.87
CA ASN A 104 -30.21 21.62 26.25
C ASN A 104 -31.73 21.89 26.43
N SER A 105 -32.43 21.29 27.40
CA SER A 105 -33.87 21.59 27.60
C SER A 105 -34.37 21.87 29.01
N SER A 106 -33.53 22.10 30.03
CA SER A 106 -34.06 22.48 31.36
C SER A 106 -33.15 23.34 32.22
N SER A 107 -32.23 24.10 31.62
CA SER A 107 -31.58 25.23 32.29
C SER A 107 -32.06 26.55 31.67
N ALA A 108 -33.38 26.74 31.67
CA ALA A 108 -34.01 28.04 31.48
C ALA A 108 -34.75 28.36 32.79
N SER A 109 -34.32 29.45 33.43
CA SER A 109 -34.95 30.23 34.53
C SER A 109 -35.26 29.45 35.82
N ILE A 110 -34.61 29.59 36.98
CA ILE A 110 -34.22 30.80 37.74
C ILE A 110 -35.21 31.94 37.51
N ASP A 111 -36.18 32.08 38.43
CA ASP A 111 -36.51 33.35 39.08
C ASP A 111 -37.50 33.08 40.25
N GLU A 112 -37.08 33.57 41.43
CA GLU A 112 -37.77 33.78 42.73
C GLU A 112 -38.48 32.65 43.50
#